data_AF-A0A2W2DTI4-F1
#
_entry.id   AF-A0A2W2DTI4-F1
#
_cell.length_a   1.000
_cell.length_b   1.000
_cell.length_c   1.000
_cell.angle_alpha   90.00
_cell.angle_beta   90.00
_cell.angle_gamma   90.00
#
_symmetry.space_group_name_H-M   'P 1'
#
loop_
_entity.id
_entity.type
_entity.pdbx_description
1 polymer ?
#
loop_
_entity_poly.entity_id
_entity_poly.type
_entity_poly.pdbx_seq_one_letter_code
_entity_poly.pdbx_strand_id
1 'polypeptide(L)'
;MTASELAGTATPPPAPATASATRRIAVIGLFVLLLVSLAARTFFAFWEPPFDGTVRYDDVRALGGAYWPMNLYLGGPGYAISWVATAVFIVLLAHGRGRALNLLGALLSGVGGILFALTITAEALPFAYAADPMVLPEPAGRELFDILNAHLGLLVPAIVGTQVAIAVGVLAALVGTLLSKAMPRWLSIAGIAYVIVFAALPAETSGPVTAAIVYLLQVTLVAAIGWFGLRAGLGRRSLTPR
;
A
#
# COMPACT_ATOMS: atom_id res chain seq x y z
N MET A 1 29.79 -53.21 44.16
CA MET A 1 28.31 -53.13 44.09
C MET A 1 27.90 -51.72 44.46
N THR A 2 27.26 -50.88 43.64
CA THR A 2 27.21 -50.68 42.18
C THR A 2 26.67 -49.26 42.04
N ALA A 3 27.47 -48.35 41.49
CA ALA A 3 27.07 -46.98 41.18
C ALA A 3 26.25 -46.94 39.87
N SER A 4 25.11 -47.62 39.84
CA SER A 4 24.31 -47.82 38.64
C SER A 4 22.83 -47.63 38.96
N GLU A 5 22.42 -46.41 39.34
CA GLU A 5 20.99 -46.07 39.44
C GLU A 5 20.74 -44.56 39.57
N LEU A 6 21.37 -43.75 38.72
CA LEU A 6 20.90 -42.39 38.46
C LEU A 6 20.95 -42.14 36.95
N ALA A 7 20.22 -42.98 36.20
CA ALA A 7 19.82 -42.63 34.85
C ALA A 7 18.80 -41.49 34.96
N GLY A 8 19.31 -40.27 35.02
CA GLY A 8 18.51 -39.06 34.90
C GLY A 8 17.66 -39.19 33.64
N THR A 9 16.34 -39.21 33.83
CA THR A 9 15.37 -39.07 32.75
C THR A 9 15.61 -37.73 32.09
N ALA A 10 16.44 -37.72 31.05
CA ALA A 10 16.62 -36.59 30.17
C ALA A 10 15.25 -36.33 29.53
N THR A 11 14.54 -35.31 30.04
CA THR A 11 13.32 -34.83 29.40
C THR A 11 13.65 -34.51 27.95
N PRO A 12 12.93 -35.11 26.98
CA PRO A 12 13.18 -34.82 25.58
C PRO A 12 13.04 -33.31 25.36
N PRO A 13 13.91 -32.71 24.53
CA PRO A 13 13.85 -31.28 24.27
C PRO A 13 12.44 -30.92 23.78
N PRO A 14 11.83 -29.83 24.28
CA PRO A 14 10.50 -29.44 23.90
C PRO A 14 10.43 -29.33 22.37
N ALA A 15 9.43 -29.98 21.77
CA ALA A 15 9.23 -29.96 20.33
C ALA A 15 9.19 -28.50 19.85
N PRO A 16 9.91 -28.15 18.77
CA PRO A 16 9.96 -26.77 18.30
C PRO A 16 8.54 -26.29 18.05
N ALA A 17 8.17 -25.18 18.71
CA ALA A 17 6.85 -24.58 18.58
C ALA A 17 6.59 -24.27 17.10
N THR A 18 5.80 -25.12 16.44
CA THR A 18 5.29 -24.85 15.11
C THR A 18 4.53 -23.53 15.18
N ALA A 19 4.85 -22.56 14.33
CA ALA A 19 3.99 -21.39 14.16
C ALA A 19 2.55 -21.91 14.04
N SER A 20 1.64 -21.43 14.90
CA SER A 20 0.28 -21.98 14.93
C SER A 20 -0.29 -21.94 13.51
N ALA A 21 -0.99 -22.99 13.09
CA ALA A 21 -1.59 -23.06 11.76
C ALA A 21 -2.37 -21.78 11.42
N THR A 22 -3.02 -21.20 12.43
CA THR A 22 -3.69 -19.90 12.40
C THR A 22 -2.79 -18.76 11.94
N ARG A 23 -1.58 -18.60 12.49
CA ARG A 23 -0.64 -17.54 12.07
C ARG A 23 -0.23 -17.71 10.61
N ARG A 24 0.05 -18.96 10.19
CA ARG A 24 0.40 -19.26 8.80
C ARG A 24 -0.73 -18.87 7.85
N ILE A 25 -1.97 -19.27 8.17
CA ILE A 25 -3.16 -18.93 7.40
C ILE A 25 -3.35 -17.41 7.34
N ALA A 26 -3.21 -16.71 8.47
CA ALA A 26 -3.38 -15.26 8.53
C ALA A 26 -2.36 -14.51 7.64
N VAL A 27 -1.09 -14.88 7.68
CA VAL A 27 -0.05 -14.21 6.85
C VAL A 27 -0.25 -14.50 5.36
N ILE A 28 -0.65 -15.73 5.00
CA ILE A 28 -1.00 -16.08 3.60
C ILE A 28 -2.23 -15.30 3.16
N GLY A 29 -3.30 -15.29 3.96
CA GLY A 29 -4.52 -14.55 3.67
C GLY A 29 -4.26 -13.06 3.48
N LEU A 30 -3.42 -12.46 4.32
CA LEU A 30 -3.00 -11.06 4.17
C LEU A 30 -2.20 -10.82 2.88
N PHE A 31 -1.36 -11.77 2.45
CA PHE A 31 -0.62 -11.65 1.19
C PHE A 31 -1.56 -11.75 -0.02
N VAL A 32 -2.50 -12.69 0.00
CA VAL A 32 -3.54 -12.79 -1.04
C VAL A 32 -4.36 -11.50 -1.08
N LEU A 33 -4.76 -10.97 0.07
CA LEU A 33 -5.49 -9.72 0.18
C LEU A 33 -4.69 -8.54 -0.40
N LEU A 34 -3.37 -8.48 -0.13
CA LEU A 34 -2.47 -7.51 -0.76
C LEU A 34 -2.53 -7.63 -2.29
N LEU A 35 -2.35 -8.83 -2.85
CA LEU A 35 -2.36 -9.03 -4.31
C LEU A 35 -3.71 -8.63 -4.94
N VAL A 36 -4.83 -9.01 -4.32
CA VAL A 36 -6.17 -8.62 -4.77
C VAL A 36 -6.34 -7.10 -4.71
N SER A 37 -5.90 -6.45 -3.64
CA SER A 37 -5.97 -4.99 -3.51
C SER A 37 -5.09 -4.26 -4.52
N LEU A 38 -3.92 -4.81 -4.86
CA LEU A 38 -3.05 -4.25 -5.90
C LEU A 38 -3.69 -4.39 -7.28
N ALA A 39 -4.32 -5.53 -7.58
CA ALA A 39 -5.07 -5.72 -8.82
C ALA A 39 -6.25 -4.75 -8.90
N ALA A 40 -7.01 -4.59 -7.81
CA ALA A 40 -8.11 -3.63 -7.70
C ALA A 40 -7.66 -2.20 -7.95
N ARG A 41 -6.58 -1.75 -7.29
CA ARG A 41 -5.98 -0.42 -7.52
C ARG A 41 -5.53 -0.23 -8.96
N THR A 42 -4.93 -1.26 -9.56
CA THR A 42 -4.43 -1.20 -10.94
C THR A 42 -5.60 -1.07 -11.91
N PHE A 43 -6.64 -1.89 -11.76
CA PHE A 43 -7.84 -1.79 -12.57
C PHE A 43 -8.50 -0.42 -12.39
N PHE A 44 -8.64 0.05 -11.15
CA PHE A 44 -9.14 1.38 -10.85
C PHE A 44 -8.34 2.49 -11.56
N ALA A 45 -7.00 2.46 -11.47
CA ALA A 45 -6.15 3.47 -12.09
C ALA A 45 -6.23 3.53 -13.63
N PHE A 46 -6.63 2.44 -14.29
CA PHE A 46 -6.85 2.39 -15.74
C PHE A 46 -8.31 2.56 -16.14
N TRP A 47 -9.25 2.42 -15.20
CA TRP A 47 -10.68 2.60 -15.42
C TRP A 47 -11.11 4.04 -15.15
N GLU A 48 -10.52 4.67 -14.14
CA GLU A 48 -10.76 6.07 -13.81
C GLU A 48 -10.28 6.99 -14.95
N PRO A 49 -11.06 8.04 -15.30
CA PRO A 49 -10.63 9.01 -16.29
C PRO A 49 -9.30 9.67 -15.87
N PRO A 50 -8.39 9.96 -16.82
CA PRO A 50 -7.11 10.57 -16.51
C PRO A 50 -7.29 11.92 -15.80
N PHE A 51 -6.60 12.09 -14.67
CA PHE A 51 -6.59 13.35 -13.93
C PHE A 51 -5.38 14.20 -14.33
N ASP A 52 -5.64 15.39 -14.87
CA ASP A 52 -4.63 16.38 -15.27
C ASP A 52 -4.69 17.66 -14.44
N GLY A 53 -5.26 17.57 -13.23
CA GLY A 53 -5.52 18.70 -12.35
C GLY A 53 -6.98 19.15 -12.33
N THR A 54 -7.83 18.56 -13.16
CA THR A 54 -9.27 18.82 -13.19
C THR A 54 -10.07 17.54 -13.36
N VAL A 55 -11.30 17.51 -12.82
CA VAL A 55 -12.29 16.47 -13.08
C VAL A 55 -13.26 16.98 -14.13
N ARG A 56 -13.41 16.25 -15.24
CA ARG A 56 -14.28 16.65 -16.35
C ARG A 56 -15.69 16.10 -16.19
N TYR A 57 -16.69 16.96 -16.39
CA TYR A 57 -18.11 16.58 -16.31
C TYR A 57 -18.44 15.44 -17.27
N ASP A 58 -18.03 15.54 -18.53
CA ASP A 58 -18.39 14.57 -19.57
C ASP A 58 -17.81 13.17 -19.31
N ASP A 59 -16.61 13.09 -18.72
CA ASP A 59 -15.98 11.82 -18.36
C ASP A 59 -16.73 11.12 -17.22
N VAL A 60 -17.09 11.87 -16.17
CA VAL A 60 -17.88 11.35 -15.06
C VAL A 60 -19.29 10.97 -15.52
N ARG A 61 -19.92 11.82 -16.35
CA ARG A 61 -21.26 11.61 -16.90
C ARG A 61 -21.33 10.36 -17.78
N ALA A 62 -20.27 10.07 -18.54
CA ALA A 62 -20.15 8.87 -19.37
C ALA A 62 -20.09 7.58 -18.53
N LEU A 63 -19.44 7.63 -17.37
CA LEU A 63 -19.44 6.52 -16.40
C LEU A 63 -20.79 6.39 -15.67
N GLY A 64 -21.53 7.49 -15.55
CA GLY A 64 -22.86 7.54 -14.95
C GLY A 64 -22.87 6.96 -13.53
N GLY A 65 -23.85 6.08 -13.25
CA GLY A 65 -24.01 5.47 -11.93
C GLY A 65 -22.85 4.56 -11.49
N ALA A 66 -21.85 4.29 -12.34
CA ALA A 66 -20.68 3.49 -11.97
C ALA A 66 -19.60 4.29 -11.26
N TYR A 67 -19.50 5.62 -11.46
CA TYR A 67 -18.38 6.42 -10.99
C TYR A 67 -18.23 6.40 -9.45
N TRP A 68 -19.35 6.55 -8.73
CA TRP A 68 -19.33 6.51 -7.27
C TRP A 68 -19.02 5.12 -6.69
N PRO A 69 -19.73 4.04 -7.09
CA PRO A 69 -19.40 2.68 -6.66
C PRO A 69 -17.96 2.26 -6.99
N MET A 70 -17.43 2.67 -8.14
CA MET A 70 -16.04 2.43 -8.52
C MET A 70 -15.06 3.01 -7.49
N ASN A 71 -15.24 4.27 -7.10
CA ASN A 71 -14.41 4.92 -6.08
C ASN A 71 -14.61 4.30 -4.69
N LEU A 72 -15.86 4.06 -4.30
CA LEU A 72 -16.24 3.59 -2.97
C LEU A 72 -15.82 2.13 -2.69
N TYR A 73 -15.98 1.24 -3.67
CA TYR A 73 -15.77 -0.20 -3.48
C TYR A 73 -14.46 -0.73 -4.05
N LEU A 74 -13.87 -0.04 -5.04
CA LEU A 74 -12.65 -0.49 -5.68
C LEU A 74 -11.45 0.42 -5.37
N GLY A 75 -11.57 1.72 -5.66
CA GLY A 75 -10.50 2.70 -5.50
C GLY A 75 -10.04 2.81 -4.05
N GLY A 76 -10.87 3.43 -3.19
CA GLY A 76 -10.56 3.63 -1.78
C GLY A 76 -10.10 2.36 -1.06
N PRO A 77 -10.92 1.28 -1.05
CA PRO A 77 -10.54 0.03 -0.40
C PRO A 77 -9.25 -0.58 -0.95
N GLY A 78 -9.04 -0.55 -2.27
CA GLY A 78 -7.81 -1.01 -2.89
C GLY A 78 -6.58 -0.29 -2.33
N TYR A 79 -6.61 1.05 -2.29
CA TYR A 79 -5.54 1.86 -1.71
C TYR A 79 -5.35 1.58 -0.22
N ALA A 80 -6.40 1.61 0.59
CA ALA A 80 -6.30 1.41 2.03
C ALA A 80 -5.75 0.02 2.38
N ILE A 81 -6.33 -1.04 1.82
CA ILE A 81 -5.95 -2.43 2.11
C ILE A 81 -4.51 -2.70 1.68
N SER A 82 -4.12 -2.26 0.48
CA SER A 82 -2.75 -2.50 -0.01
C SER A 82 -1.69 -1.86 0.90
N TRP A 83 -1.91 -0.63 1.36
CA TRP A 83 -0.95 0.05 2.22
C TRP A 83 -0.94 -0.48 3.66
N VAL A 84 -2.09 -0.85 4.22
CA VAL A 84 -2.18 -1.52 5.52
C VAL A 84 -1.47 -2.88 5.49
N ALA A 85 -1.74 -3.70 4.47
CA ALA A 85 -1.07 -4.99 4.33
C ALA A 85 0.43 -4.83 4.14
N THR A 86 0.86 -3.84 3.33
CA THR A 86 2.27 -3.50 3.14
C THR A 86 2.93 -3.09 4.46
N ALA A 87 2.30 -2.22 5.25
CA ALA A 87 2.79 -1.83 6.56
C ALA A 87 3.00 -3.04 7.49
N VAL A 88 2.04 -3.96 7.54
CA VAL A 88 2.18 -5.20 8.31
C VAL A 88 3.35 -6.04 7.81
N PHE A 89 3.54 -6.19 6.50
CA PHE A 89 4.69 -6.92 5.94
C PHE A 89 6.02 -6.23 6.24
N ILE A 90 6.08 -4.90 6.21
CA ILE A 90 7.26 -4.13 6.65
C ILE A 90 7.57 -4.41 8.12
N VAL A 91 6.56 -4.50 8.99
CA VAL A 91 6.75 -4.89 10.41
C VAL A 91 7.30 -6.32 10.52
N LEU A 92 6.83 -7.26 9.69
CA LEU A 92 7.39 -8.62 9.64
C LEU A 92 8.84 -8.65 9.15
N LEU A 93 9.26 -7.66 8.36
CA LEU A 93 10.65 -7.45 7.96
C LEU A 93 11.47 -6.70 9.02
N ALA A 94 10.85 -6.07 10.01
CA ALA A 94 11.54 -5.29 11.04
C ALA A 94 12.32 -6.20 12.01
N HIS A 95 13.64 -6.22 11.87
CA HIS A 95 14.56 -6.92 12.78
C HIS A 95 15.97 -6.30 12.75
N GLY A 96 16.79 -6.64 13.74
CA GLY A 96 18.18 -6.21 13.83
C GLY A 96 18.34 -4.68 13.77
N ARG A 97 19.42 -4.23 13.11
CA ARG A 97 19.83 -2.81 13.03
C ARG A 97 18.86 -1.92 12.26
N GLY A 98 18.00 -2.48 11.41
CA GLY A 98 17.03 -1.73 10.60
C GLY A 98 15.65 -1.56 11.26
N ARG A 99 15.41 -2.19 12.42
CA ARG A 99 14.07 -2.32 13.01
C ARG A 99 13.33 -0.99 13.16
N ALA A 100 13.97 0.05 13.69
CA ALA A 100 13.33 1.35 13.92
C ALA A 100 12.86 2.00 12.61
N LEU A 101 13.69 1.96 11.56
CA LEU A 101 13.33 2.50 10.25
C LEU A 101 12.20 1.71 9.58
N ASN A 102 12.18 0.39 9.71
CA ASN A 102 11.05 -0.41 9.23
C ASN A 102 9.75 -0.09 9.98
N LEU A 103 9.79 0.09 11.31
CA LEU A 103 8.60 0.46 12.08
C LEU A 103 8.07 1.85 11.72
N LEU A 104 8.97 2.83 11.60
CA LEU A 104 8.62 4.17 11.11
C LEU A 104 8.04 4.10 9.70
N GLY A 105 8.68 3.32 8.83
CA GLY A 105 8.23 3.12 7.46
C GLY A 105 6.85 2.49 7.36
N ALA A 106 6.57 1.50 8.18
CA ALA A 106 5.26 0.87 8.29
C ALA A 106 4.19 1.86 8.79
N LEU A 107 4.50 2.65 9.81
CA LEU A 107 3.57 3.65 10.35
C LEU A 107 3.22 4.71 9.28
N LEU A 108 4.23 5.32 8.66
CA LEU A 108 4.04 6.37 7.67
C LEU A 108 3.31 5.87 6.42
N SER A 109 3.71 4.72 5.88
CA SER A 109 3.05 4.15 4.70
C SER A 109 1.63 3.68 4.98
N GLY A 110 1.38 3.06 6.14
CA GLY A 110 0.06 2.61 6.55
C GLY A 110 -0.91 3.78 6.77
N VAL A 111 -0.53 4.74 7.62
CA VAL A 111 -1.37 5.92 7.92
C VAL A 111 -1.54 6.79 6.68
N GLY A 112 -0.46 7.07 5.95
CA GLY A 112 -0.53 7.84 4.70
C GLY A 112 -1.44 7.17 3.68
N GLY A 113 -1.35 5.84 3.52
CA GLY A 113 -2.21 5.08 2.62
C GLY A 113 -3.70 5.11 2.98
N ILE A 114 -4.04 5.03 4.27
CA ILE A 114 -5.42 5.15 4.75
C ILE A 114 -5.95 6.56 4.47
N LEU A 115 -5.20 7.59 4.85
CA LEU A 115 -5.62 8.99 4.66
C LEU A 115 -5.76 9.34 3.18
N PHE A 116 -4.83 8.86 2.33
CA PHE A 116 -4.92 9.01 0.88
C PHE A 116 -6.20 8.37 0.34
N ALA A 117 -6.45 7.11 0.71
CA ALA A 117 -7.65 6.37 0.28
C ALA A 117 -8.95 7.08 0.68
N LEU A 118 -9.02 7.58 1.92
CA LEU A 118 -10.18 8.35 2.40
C LEU A 118 -10.35 9.65 1.62
N THR A 119 -9.26 10.35 1.33
CA THR A 119 -9.27 11.64 0.61
C THR A 119 -9.81 11.47 -0.80
N ILE A 120 -9.23 10.56 -1.60
CA ILE A 120 -9.67 10.34 -2.99
C ILE A 120 -11.11 9.81 -3.07
N THR A 121 -11.52 9.00 -2.08
CA THR A 121 -12.89 8.49 -2.04
C THR A 121 -13.86 9.63 -1.69
N ALA A 122 -13.53 10.48 -0.72
CA ALA A 122 -14.37 11.60 -0.33
C ALA A 122 -14.49 12.64 -1.46
N GLU A 123 -13.41 12.88 -2.20
CA GLU A 123 -13.37 13.78 -3.35
C GLU A 123 -14.35 13.36 -4.46
N ALA A 124 -14.46 12.06 -4.76
CA ALA A 124 -15.28 11.58 -5.86
C ALA A 124 -16.79 11.82 -5.66
N LEU A 125 -17.27 11.87 -4.41
CA LEU A 125 -18.71 11.95 -4.11
C LEU A 125 -19.37 13.25 -4.61
N PRO A 126 -18.83 14.47 -4.34
CA PRO A 126 -19.35 15.70 -4.91
C PRO A 126 -19.46 15.70 -6.43
N PHE A 127 -18.47 15.16 -7.14
CA PHE A 127 -18.49 15.08 -8.61
C PHE A 127 -19.52 14.06 -9.10
N ALA A 128 -19.66 12.91 -8.43
CA ALA A 128 -20.70 11.94 -8.75
C ALA A 128 -22.11 12.54 -8.59
N TYR A 129 -22.33 13.27 -7.50
CA TYR A 129 -23.59 13.97 -7.24
C TYR A 129 -23.89 15.01 -8.33
N ALA A 130 -22.88 15.81 -8.70
CA ALA A 130 -23.03 16.88 -9.68
C ALA A 130 -23.29 16.35 -11.11
N ALA A 131 -22.83 15.14 -11.44
CA ALA A 131 -23.01 14.51 -12.74
C ALA A 131 -24.30 13.67 -12.85
N ASP A 132 -25.05 13.49 -11.76
CA ASP A 132 -26.28 12.68 -11.76
C ASP A 132 -27.48 13.48 -12.30
N PRO A 133 -28.01 13.13 -13.50
CA PRO A 133 -29.14 13.83 -14.10
C PRO A 133 -30.45 13.67 -13.31
N MET A 134 -30.53 12.69 -12.40
CA MET A 134 -31.69 12.50 -11.52
C MET A 134 -31.69 13.47 -10.33
N VAL A 135 -30.54 14.08 -10.05
CA VAL A 135 -30.33 14.98 -8.92
C VAL A 135 -30.28 16.43 -9.39
N LEU A 136 -29.50 16.72 -10.44
CA LEU A 136 -29.32 18.06 -10.97
C LEU A 136 -29.53 18.13 -12.49
N PRO A 137 -30.19 19.18 -13.01
CA PRO A 137 -30.15 19.48 -14.43
C PRO A 137 -28.72 19.75 -14.90
N GLU A 138 -28.39 19.32 -16.12
CA GLU A 138 -27.03 19.41 -16.67
C GLU A 138 -26.36 20.79 -16.55
N PRO A 139 -27.02 21.93 -16.84
CA PRO A 139 -26.39 23.24 -16.68
C PRO A 139 -25.92 23.52 -15.24
N ALA A 140 -26.73 23.15 -14.24
CA ALA A 140 -26.39 23.31 -12.83
C ALA A 140 -25.30 22.32 -12.39
N GLY A 141 -25.29 21.10 -12.95
CA GLY A 141 -24.23 20.12 -12.73
C GLY A 141 -22.87 20.61 -13.23
N ARG A 142 -22.82 21.19 -14.45
CA ARG A 142 -21.60 21.77 -15.01
C ARG A 142 -21.09 22.96 -14.20
N GLU A 143 -21.98 23.87 -13.80
CA GLU A 143 -21.62 25.00 -12.92
C GLU A 143 -21.03 24.52 -11.58
N LEU A 144 -21.62 23.47 -10.99
CA LEU A 144 -21.09 22.88 -9.76
C LEU A 144 -19.72 22.22 -9.98
N PHE A 145 -19.48 21.57 -11.13
CA PHE A 145 -18.15 21.06 -11.49
C PHE A 145 -17.11 22.18 -11.55
N ASP A 146 -17.44 23.34 -12.12
CA ASP A 146 -16.53 24.48 -12.18
C ASP A 146 -16.19 24.99 -10.77
N ILE A 147 -17.19 25.09 -9.89
CA ILE A 147 -17.01 25.47 -8.49
C ILE A 147 -16.13 24.46 -7.75
N LEU A 148 -16.39 23.16 -7.91
CA LEU A 148 -15.61 22.10 -7.26
C LEU A 148 -14.16 22.10 -7.75
N ASN A 149 -13.94 22.18 -9.06
CA ASN A 149 -12.61 22.26 -9.66
C ASN A 149 -11.83 23.49 -9.18
N ALA A 150 -12.49 24.64 -9.04
CA ALA A 150 -11.86 25.85 -8.49
C ALA A 150 -11.36 25.68 -7.05
N HIS A 151 -11.89 24.70 -6.31
CA HIS A 151 -11.52 24.41 -4.92
C HIS A 151 -10.72 23.11 -4.75
N LEU A 152 -10.39 22.38 -5.82
CA LEU A 152 -9.56 21.16 -5.74
C LEU A 152 -8.18 21.42 -5.10
N GLY A 153 -7.68 22.66 -5.22
CA GLY A 153 -6.46 23.10 -4.52
C GLY A 153 -6.47 22.86 -3.01
N LEU A 154 -7.65 22.81 -2.37
CA LEU A 154 -7.80 22.51 -0.94
C LEU A 154 -7.47 21.06 -0.60
N LEU A 155 -7.55 20.14 -1.57
CA LEU A 155 -7.21 18.72 -1.38
C LEU A 155 -5.72 18.46 -1.60
N VAL A 156 -4.99 19.37 -2.26
CA VAL A 156 -3.56 19.20 -2.58
C VAL A 156 -2.73 18.88 -1.33
N PRO A 157 -2.88 19.55 -0.16
CA PRO A 157 -2.11 19.19 1.03
C PRO A 157 -2.39 17.76 1.53
N ALA A 158 -3.64 17.30 1.44
CA ALA A 158 -4.01 15.95 1.83
C ALA A 158 -3.46 14.91 0.85
N ILE A 159 -3.65 15.11 -0.46
CA ILE A 159 -3.20 14.20 -1.51
C ILE A 159 -1.68 14.15 -1.58
N VAL A 160 -1.02 15.30 -1.73
CA VAL A 160 0.45 15.38 -1.83
C VAL A 160 1.09 15.02 -0.50
N GLY A 161 0.57 15.51 0.63
CA GLY A 161 1.11 15.21 1.95
C GLY A 161 1.09 13.73 2.28
N THR A 162 -0.01 13.03 1.95
CA THR A 162 -0.09 11.57 2.15
C THR A 162 0.80 10.80 1.18
N GLN A 163 0.92 11.22 -0.08
CA GLN A 163 1.88 10.63 -1.02
C GLN A 163 3.33 10.79 -0.56
N VAL A 164 3.70 11.97 -0.05
CA VAL A 164 5.02 12.23 0.55
C VAL A 164 5.23 11.34 1.78
N ALA A 165 4.25 11.24 2.68
CA ALA A 165 4.33 10.37 3.84
C ALA A 165 4.54 8.89 3.45
N ILE A 166 3.80 8.42 2.44
CA ILE A 166 3.97 7.07 1.88
C ILE A 166 5.38 6.90 1.30
N ALA A 167 5.84 7.82 0.46
CA ALA A 167 7.15 7.74 -0.19
C ALA A 167 8.29 7.72 0.83
N VAL A 168 8.26 8.62 1.83
CA VAL A 168 9.22 8.65 2.94
C VAL A 168 9.13 7.35 3.76
N GLY A 169 7.93 6.86 4.02
CA GLY A 169 7.71 5.60 4.73
C GLY A 169 8.31 4.40 4.01
N VAL A 170 8.06 4.27 2.72
CA VAL A 170 8.64 3.21 1.88
C VAL A 170 10.16 3.34 1.81
N LEU A 171 10.70 4.57 1.66
CA LEU A 171 12.13 4.81 1.65
C LEU A 171 12.80 4.38 2.96
N ALA A 172 12.23 4.79 4.11
CA ALA A 172 12.70 4.37 5.42
C ALA A 172 12.66 2.84 5.58
N ALA A 173 11.58 2.20 5.12
CA ALA A 173 11.46 0.75 5.14
C ALA A 173 12.55 0.06 4.30
N LEU A 174 12.83 0.53 3.08
CA LEU A 174 13.84 -0.04 2.19
C LEU A 174 15.28 0.16 2.72
N VAL A 175 15.57 1.30 3.32
CA VAL A 175 16.84 1.51 4.04
C VAL A 175 16.93 0.55 5.24
N GLY A 176 15.83 0.40 5.98
CA GLY A 176 15.73 -0.57 7.06
C GLY A 176 15.97 -2.02 6.59
N THR A 177 15.43 -2.43 5.43
CA THR A 177 15.66 -3.76 4.86
C THR A 177 17.09 -3.95 4.38
N LEU A 178 17.77 -2.91 3.89
CA LEU A 178 19.20 -2.94 3.58
C LEU A 178 20.05 -3.17 4.82
N LEU A 179 19.80 -2.42 5.90
CA LEU A 179 20.55 -2.50 7.14
C LEU A 179 20.35 -3.84 7.86
N SER A 180 19.13 -4.37 7.80
CA SER A 180 18.77 -5.67 8.40
C SER A 180 19.06 -6.87 7.49
N LYS A 181 19.34 -6.65 6.21
CA LYS A 181 19.45 -7.70 5.17
C LYS A 181 18.17 -8.54 5.04
N ALA A 182 17.00 -7.93 5.31
CA ALA A 182 15.70 -8.60 5.23
C ALA A 182 15.28 -8.95 3.79
N MET A 183 15.85 -8.25 2.81
CA MET A 183 15.61 -8.41 1.38
C MET A 183 16.94 -8.47 0.62
N PRO A 184 16.98 -9.01 -0.60
CA PRO A 184 18.13 -8.90 -1.48
C PRO A 184 18.55 -7.45 -1.66
N ARG A 185 19.86 -7.19 -1.53
CA ARG A 185 20.42 -5.83 -1.57
C ARG A 185 20.04 -5.10 -2.86
N TRP A 186 20.17 -5.78 -4.00
CA TRP A 186 19.85 -5.21 -5.31
C TRP A 186 18.41 -4.71 -5.39
N LEU A 187 17.46 -5.44 -4.80
CA LEU A 187 16.04 -5.08 -4.82
C LEU A 187 15.76 -3.87 -3.94
N SER A 188 16.39 -3.79 -2.77
CA SER A 188 16.23 -2.61 -1.90
C SER A 188 16.88 -1.37 -2.51
N ILE A 189 18.05 -1.51 -3.14
CA ILE A 189 18.72 -0.42 -3.88
C ILE A 189 17.86 0.05 -5.06
N ALA A 190 17.34 -0.89 -5.87
CA ALA A 190 16.47 -0.56 -6.99
C ALA A 190 15.18 0.15 -6.52
N GLY A 191 14.57 -0.30 -5.43
CA GLY A 191 13.42 0.35 -4.83
C GLY A 191 13.74 1.77 -4.31
N ILE A 192 14.88 1.97 -3.67
CA ILE A 192 15.33 3.30 -3.23
C ILE A 192 15.54 4.23 -4.42
N ALA A 193 16.25 3.76 -5.45
CA ALA A 193 16.47 4.51 -6.68
C ALA A 193 15.13 4.88 -7.34
N TYR A 194 14.19 3.94 -7.41
CA TYR A 194 12.84 4.18 -7.90
C TYR A 194 12.14 5.31 -7.13
N VAL A 195 12.11 5.26 -5.79
CA VAL A 195 11.44 6.29 -4.97
C VAL A 195 12.08 7.66 -5.15
N ILE A 196 13.41 7.72 -5.20
CA ILE A 196 14.16 8.98 -5.39
C ILE A 196 13.89 9.56 -6.78
N VAL A 197 14.00 8.73 -7.84
CA VAL A 197 13.74 9.17 -9.22
C VAL A 197 12.30 9.64 -9.36
N PHE A 198 11.34 8.91 -8.81
CA PHE A 198 9.93 9.30 -8.83
C PHE A 198 9.70 10.65 -8.13
N ALA A 199 10.32 10.87 -6.96
CA ALA A 199 10.20 12.14 -6.24
C ALA A 199 10.90 13.32 -6.96
N ALA A 200 11.91 13.04 -7.79
CA ALA A 200 12.66 14.05 -8.52
C ALA A 200 12.09 14.37 -9.92
N LEU A 201 11.21 13.51 -10.45
CA LEU A 201 10.62 13.70 -11.78
C LEU A 201 9.41 14.66 -11.71
N PRO A 202 9.38 15.71 -12.55
CA PRO A 202 8.20 16.56 -12.66
C PRO A 202 7.03 15.75 -13.26
N ALA A 203 5.95 15.58 -12.49
CA ALA A 203 4.75 14.83 -12.91
C ALA A 203 4.18 15.33 -14.25
N GLU A 204 4.30 16.63 -14.52
CA GLU A 204 3.84 17.32 -15.73
C GLU A 204 4.58 16.90 -17.01
N THR A 205 5.76 16.31 -16.89
CA THR A 205 6.62 15.95 -18.04
C THR A 205 6.50 14.48 -18.46
N SER A 206 5.81 13.67 -17.67
CA SER A 206 5.61 12.24 -17.93
C SER A 206 4.35 12.00 -18.74
N GLY A 207 4.50 11.63 -20.02
CA GLY A 207 3.37 11.17 -20.84
C GLY A 207 2.66 9.93 -20.26
N PRO A 208 1.48 9.56 -20.79
CA PRO A 208 0.62 8.52 -20.20
C PRO A 208 1.29 7.15 -20.10
N VAL A 209 2.14 6.79 -21.08
CA VAL A 209 2.90 5.53 -21.08
C VAL A 209 3.90 5.51 -19.92
N THR A 210 4.60 6.61 -19.67
CA THR A 210 5.56 6.73 -18.56
C THR A 210 4.85 6.63 -17.23
N ALA A 211 3.71 7.30 -17.07
CA ALA A 211 2.89 7.23 -15.85
C ALA A 211 2.44 5.78 -15.57
N ALA A 212 1.97 5.06 -16.59
CA ALA A 212 1.59 3.65 -16.46
C ALA A 212 2.77 2.76 -16.05
N ILE A 213 3.94 2.93 -16.66
CA ILE A 213 5.16 2.16 -16.32
C ILE A 213 5.55 2.42 -14.86
N VAL A 214 5.61 3.69 -14.45
CA VAL A 214 5.96 4.09 -13.09
C VAL A 214 4.98 3.48 -12.09
N TYR A 215 3.68 3.53 -12.38
CA TYR A 215 2.65 2.93 -11.54
C TYR A 215 2.84 1.40 -11.40
N LEU A 216 3.08 0.70 -12.50
CA LEU A 216 3.31 -0.76 -12.47
C LEU A 216 4.59 -1.13 -11.72
N LEU A 217 5.64 -0.30 -11.80
CA LEU A 217 6.85 -0.46 -10.99
C LEU A 217 6.55 -0.28 -9.50
N GLN A 218 5.74 0.71 -9.13
CA GLN A 218 5.27 0.89 -7.76
C GLN A 218 4.55 -0.35 -7.24
N VAL A 219 3.57 -0.85 -8.01
CA VAL A 219 2.77 -2.04 -7.66
C VAL A 219 3.69 -3.26 -7.49
N THR A 220 4.65 -3.43 -8.39
CA THR A 220 5.63 -4.52 -8.34
C THR A 220 6.52 -4.44 -7.10
N LEU A 221 7.00 -3.25 -6.75
CA LEU A 221 7.79 -3.02 -5.55
C LEU A 221 6.99 -3.37 -4.29
N VAL A 222 5.73 -2.94 -4.20
CA VAL A 222 4.84 -3.25 -3.08
C VAL A 222 4.57 -4.75 -2.98
N ALA A 223 4.29 -5.42 -4.10
CA ALA A 223 4.14 -6.87 -4.15
C ALA A 223 5.42 -7.60 -3.70
N ALA A 224 6.59 -7.10 -4.08
CA ALA A 224 7.88 -7.66 -3.67
C ALA A 224 8.08 -7.51 -2.15
N ILE A 225 7.82 -6.34 -1.57
CA ILE A 225 7.85 -6.15 -0.10
C ILE A 225 6.92 -7.16 0.59
N GLY A 226 5.69 -7.32 0.08
CA GLY A 226 4.74 -8.32 0.57
C GLY A 226 5.28 -9.74 0.51
N TRP A 227 5.90 -10.12 -0.61
CA TRP A 227 6.48 -11.45 -0.80
C TRP A 227 7.60 -11.74 0.20
N PHE A 228 8.53 -10.81 0.39
CA PHE A 228 9.60 -10.97 1.38
C PHE A 228 9.05 -10.97 2.80
N GLY A 229 8.05 -10.13 3.10
CA GLY A 229 7.35 -10.13 4.38
C GLY A 229 6.63 -11.45 4.67
N LEU A 230 5.97 -12.05 3.68
CA LEU A 230 5.35 -13.38 3.77
C LEU A 230 6.41 -14.42 4.13
N ARG A 231 7.52 -14.48 3.38
CA ARG A 231 8.61 -15.43 3.66
C ARG A 231 9.18 -15.24 5.07
N ALA A 232 9.35 -14.00 5.52
CA ALA A 232 9.80 -13.71 6.88
C ALA A 232 8.77 -14.14 7.94
N GLY A 233 7.47 -13.90 7.70
CA GLY A 233 6.38 -14.30 8.57
C GLY A 233 6.27 -15.82 8.72
N LEU A 234 6.49 -16.57 7.64
CA LEU A 234 6.53 -18.03 7.62
C LEU A 234 7.85 -18.61 8.17
N GLY A 235 8.97 -17.91 7.96
CA GLY A 235 10.32 -18.37 8.26
C GLY A 235 10.83 -18.07 9.67
N ARG A 236 10.20 -17.16 10.44
CA ARG A 236 10.50 -16.94 11.86
C ARG A 236 10.09 -18.15 12.70
N ARG A 237 10.87 -19.23 12.62
CA ARG A 237 10.96 -20.28 13.63
C ARG A 237 11.62 -19.66 14.87
N SER A 238 11.07 -19.99 16.03
CA SER A 238 11.57 -19.66 17.38
C SER A 238 13.10 -19.75 17.47
N LEU A 239 13.78 -18.61 17.32
CA LEU A 239 15.14 -18.46 17.81
C LEU A 239 15.02 -18.27 19.33
N THR A 240 15.12 -19.37 20.07
CA THR A 240 15.60 -19.32 21.45
C THR A 240 16.93 -18.58 21.47
N PRO A 241 17.16 -17.66 22.42
CA PRO A 241 18.49 -17.07 22.60
C PRO A 241 19.48 -18.21 22.88
N ARG A 242 20.63 -18.19 22.21
CA ARG A 242 21.83 -18.89 22.66
C ARG A 242 22.65 -17.92 23.49
#